data_AF-A1E3W9-F1
#
_entry.id   AF-A1E3W9-F1
#
_cell.length_a   1.000
_cell.length_b   1.000
_cell.length_c   1.000
_cell.angle_alpha   90.00
_cell.angle_beta   90.00
_cell.angle_gamma   90.00
#
_symmetry.space_group_name_H-M   'P 1'
#
loop_
_entity.id
_entity.type
_entity.pdbx_description
1 polymer ?
#
loop_
_entity_poly.entity_id
_entity_poly.type
_entity_poly.pdbx_seq_one_letter_code
_entity_poly.pdbx_strand_id
1 'polypeptide(L)'
;ILVLTYPLIGNYGVPSDKEFDKYGMPEHFEWFDGITVSALVVGEVCETPSHWRAQETLSQWMSKHNVPGISRIDTRALTKLIREKGSILGRIVYEDPLGSLDLKFNDPNSRNLVAECSVAETKVFNAGGSPRICAIDCGLKLNQIKCFVRRGARVDLVPWNYQLDESQFDGLFISNGPGNPIMCKDVVTQIQRVLQNGRKPVFGICLGHQLMATAIGCTTYKMKYGNRGHNLP
;
A
#
# COMPACT_ATOMS: atom_id res chain seq x y z
N ILE A 1 -3.71 -3.06 -11.29
CA ILE A 1 -2.98 -2.48 -12.46
C ILE A 1 -2.83 -1.00 -12.22
N LEU A 2 -1.59 -0.49 -12.19
CA LEU A 2 -1.29 0.92 -12.03
C LEU A 2 -1.07 1.57 -13.39
N VAL A 3 -1.74 2.68 -13.66
CA VAL A 3 -1.54 3.52 -14.85
C VAL A 3 -0.88 4.81 -14.40
N LEU A 4 0.31 5.09 -14.92
CA LEU A 4 1.02 6.33 -14.59
C LEU A 4 0.67 7.43 -15.60
N THR A 5 0.36 8.61 -15.07
CA THR A 5 -0.01 9.78 -15.87
C THR A 5 1.21 10.55 -16.38
N TYR A 6 2.33 10.50 -15.65
CA TYR A 6 3.59 11.04 -16.16
C TYR A 6 4.07 10.14 -17.32
N PRO A 7 4.37 10.71 -18.51
CA PRO A 7 4.57 9.91 -19.71
C PRO A 7 5.89 9.15 -19.74
N LEU A 8 6.96 9.69 -19.15
CA LEU A 8 8.32 9.13 -19.21
C LEU A 8 8.67 8.44 -17.89
N ILE A 9 8.65 7.11 -17.86
CA ILE A 9 8.80 6.35 -16.62
C ILE A 9 10.13 5.57 -16.62
N GLY A 10 10.81 5.57 -15.48
CA GLY A 10 12.07 4.82 -15.29
C GLY A 10 13.34 5.64 -15.48
N ASN A 11 13.24 6.97 -15.67
CA ASN A 11 14.38 7.85 -15.95
C ASN A 11 15.54 7.76 -14.93
N TYR A 12 15.23 7.42 -13.68
CA TYR A 12 16.21 7.30 -12.59
C TYR A 12 16.60 5.85 -12.27
N GLY A 13 16.11 4.88 -13.04
CA GLY A 13 16.30 3.47 -12.76
C GLY A 13 15.67 3.05 -11.43
N VAL A 14 16.16 1.96 -10.88
CA VAL A 14 15.76 1.44 -9.57
C VAL A 14 16.98 1.43 -8.63
N PRO A 15 16.85 1.94 -7.39
CA PRO A 15 17.92 1.91 -6.40
C PRO A 15 18.13 0.50 -5.81
N SER A 16 19.23 0.31 -5.07
CA SER A 16 19.53 -0.97 -4.44
C SER A 16 18.46 -1.39 -3.43
N ASP A 17 18.00 -2.64 -3.52
CA ASP A 17 17.15 -3.33 -2.54
C ASP A 17 17.93 -3.86 -1.33
N LYS A 18 19.27 -3.68 -1.32
CA LYS A 18 20.18 -4.15 -0.26
C LYS A 18 20.60 -3.06 0.71
N GLU A 19 20.14 -1.83 0.51
CA GLU A 19 20.41 -0.71 1.42
C GLU A 19 19.31 -0.63 2.48
N PHE A 20 19.72 -0.70 3.74
CA PHE A 20 18.83 -0.65 4.90
C PHE A 20 19.23 0.50 5.82
N ASP A 21 18.22 1.10 6.46
CA ASP A 21 18.43 2.09 7.49
C ASP A 21 18.90 1.44 8.81
N LYS A 22 19.23 2.28 9.81
CA LYS A 22 19.69 1.84 11.13
C LYS A 22 18.66 1.00 11.92
N TYR A 23 17.41 0.96 11.47
CA TYR A 23 16.34 0.16 12.07
C TYR A 23 16.02 -1.09 11.25
N GLY A 24 16.81 -1.40 10.22
CA GLY A 24 16.64 -2.58 9.37
C GLY A 24 15.51 -2.47 8.35
N MET A 25 15.00 -1.25 8.07
CA MET A 25 14.01 -1.03 7.01
C MET A 25 14.73 -0.68 5.69
N PRO A 26 14.25 -1.15 4.52
CA PRO A 26 14.77 -0.72 3.22
C PRO A 26 14.87 0.80 3.11
N GLU A 27 16.03 1.32 2.69
CA GLU A 27 16.29 2.76 2.67
C GLU A 27 15.39 3.48 1.64
N HIS A 28 15.29 2.91 0.43
CA HIS A 28 14.66 3.55 -0.74
C HIS A 28 13.28 3.00 -1.12
N PHE A 29 12.75 2.05 -0.36
CA PHE A 29 11.47 1.39 -0.67
C PHE A 29 10.45 1.60 0.45
N GLU A 30 9.17 1.62 0.06
CA GLU A 30 8.03 1.78 0.97
C GLU A 30 7.46 0.44 1.44
N TRP A 31 8.10 -0.67 1.09
CA TRP A 31 7.67 -2.03 1.37
C TRP A 31 8.88 -2.90 1.70
N PHE A 32 8.69 -3.99 2.48
CA PHE A 32 9.79 -4.85 2.90
C PHE A 32 10.41 -5.63 1.74
N ASP A 33 9.59 -6.16 0.84
CA ASP A 33 10.06 -6.97 -0.29
C ASP A 33 9.10 -6.93 -1.50
N GLY A 34 9.69 -6.77 -2.68
CA GLY A 34 8.98 -6.86 -3.95
C GLY A 34 8.13 -5.65 -4.33
N ILE A 35 7.24 -5.90 -5.29
CA ILE A 35 6.41 -4.90 -5.96
C ILE A 35 4.95 -5.18 -5.64
N THR A 36 4.23 -4.18 -5.15
CA THR A 36 2.83 -4.35 -4.70
C THR A 36 1.80 -4.20 -5.82
N VAL A 37 2.18 -3.61 -6.96
CA VAL A 37 1.28 -3.49 -8.11
C VAL A 37 1.22 -4.80 -8.91
N SER A 38 0.02 -5.24 -9.27
CA SER A 38 -0.14 -6.45 -10.10
C SER A 38 0.36 -6.28 -11.53
N ALA A 39 0.43 -5.03 -12.01
CA ALA A 39 0.96 -4.68 -13.32
C ALA A 39 1.15 -3.17 -13.44
N LEU A 40 2.01 -2.73 -14.37
CA LEU A 40 2.26 -1.32 -14.68
C LEU A 40 1.93 -0.98 -16.14
N VAL A 41 1.25 0.16 -16.35
CA VAL A 41 0.96 0.72 -17.68
C VAL A 41 1.57 2.12 -17.75
N VAL A 42 2.43 2.33 -18.75
CA VAL A 42 3.16 3.59 -18.94
C VAL A 42 3.05 4.10 -20.37
N GLY A 43 3.29 5.41 -20.56
CA GLY A 43 3.41 6.01 -21.89
C GLY A 43 4.69 5.54 -22.57
N GLU A 44 5.84 5.83 -21.96
CA GLU A 44 7.15 5.46 -22.44
C GLU A 44 8.01 4.97 -21.28
N VAL A 45 8.85 3.97 -21.53
CA VAL A 45 9.82 3.45 -20.56
C VAL A 45 11.21 3.92 -20.97
N CYS A 46 11.97 4.44 -20.01
CA CYS A 46 13.36 4.80 -20.21
C CYS A 46 14.24 3.55 -20.11
N GLU A 47 14.92 3.22 -21.22
CA GLU A 47 15.83 2.07 -21.29
C GLU A 47 17.23 2.37 -20.75
N THR A 48 17.64 3.65 -20.75
CA THR A 48 18.95 4.11 -20.30
C THR A 48 18.82 5.10 -19.15
N PRO A 49 18.47 4.65 -17.93
CA PRO A 49 18.31 5.53 -16.79
C PRO A 49 19.63 6.22 -16.41
N SER A 50 19.53 7.43 -15.86
CA SER A 50 20.67 8.18 -15.37
C SER A 50 20.38 8.79 -14.00
N HIS A 51 20.90 8.13 -12.96
CA HIS A 51 20.84 8.59 -11.59
C HIS A 51 21.97 7.94 -10.79
N TRP A 52 22.60 8.67 -9.87
CA TRP A 52 23.75 8.18 -9.09
C TRP A 52 23.43 6.96 -8.20
N ARG A 53 22.14 6.72 -7.89
CA ARG A 53 21.67 5.53 -7.16
C ARG A 53 21.18 4.40 -8.07
N ALA A 54 21.10 4.60 -9.39
CA ALA A 54 20.54 3.58 -10.28
C ALA A 54 21.42 2.32 -10.25
N GLN A 55 20.81 1.16 -9.99
CA GLN A 55 21.47 -0.16 -10.02
C GLN A 55 20.96 -1.02 -11.17
N GLU A 56 19.68 -0.90 -11.51
CA GLU A 56 19.06 -1.61 -12.62
C GLU A 56 17.96 -0.76 -13.27
N THR A 57 17.53 -1.17 -14.47
CA THR A 57 16.39 -0.55 -15.16
C THR A 57 15.07 -0.96 -14.52
N LEU A 58 14.02 -0.15 -14.72
CA LEU A 58 12.67 -0.50 -14.27
C LEU A 58 12.20 -1.85 -14.83
N SER A 59 12.49 -2.12 -16.10
CA SER A 59 12.11 -3.37 -16.77
C SER A 59 12.80 -4.59 -16.15
N GLN A 60 14.09 -4.48 -15.83
CA GLN A 60 14.85 -5.54 -15.16
C GLN A 60 14.27 -5.84 -13.78
N TRP A 61 14.04 -4.81 -12.97
CA TRP A 61 13.48 -4.94 -11.63
C TRP A 61 12.09 -5.57 -11.67
N MET A 62 11.21 -5.11 -12.56
CA MET A 62 9.87 -5.68 -12.73
C MET A 62 9.92 -7.15 -13.17
N SER A 63 10.82 -7.50 -14.10
CA SER A 63 11.00 -8.88 -14.55
C SER A 63 11.50 -9.79 -13.41
N LYS A 64 12.44 -9.32 -12.58
CA LYS A 64 12.96 -10.03 -11.40
C LYS A 64 11.83 -10.37 -10.41
N HIS A 65 10.87 -9.46 -10.25
CA HIS A 65 9.73 -9.63 -9.36
C HIS A 65 8.49 -10.24 -10.04
N ASN A 66 8.61 -10.74 -11.28
CA ASN A 66 7.51 -11.32 -12.06
C ASN A 66 6.28 -10.39 -12.18
N VAL A 67 6.51 -9.07 -12.28
CA VAL A 67 5.44 -8.09 -12.45
C VAL A 67 5.34 -7.68 -13.92
N PRO A 68 4.19 -7.91 -14.58
CA PRO A 68 4.01 -7.53 -15.97
C PRO A 68 3.92 -6.01 -16.14
N GLY A 69 4.45 -5.51 -17.25
CA GLY A 69 4.37 -4.12 -17.66
C GLY A 69 4.03 -3.99 -19.14
N ILE A 70 3.39 -2.88 -19.52
CA ILE A 70 3.17 -2.50 -20.92
C ILE A 70 3.46 -1.00 -21.11
N SER A 71 4.19 -0.69 -22.18
CA SER A 71 4.56 0.67 -22.58
C SER A 71 3.95 1.03 -23.93
N ARG A 72 4.11 2.29 -24.35
CA ARG A 72 3.56 2.85 -25.60
C ARG A 72 2.04 2.88 -25.64
N ILE A 73 1.43 3.04 -24.46
CA ILE A 73 -0.01 3.19 -24.29
C ILE A 73 -0.35 4.66 -24.11
N ASP A 74 -1.43 5.13 -24.73
CA ASP A 74 -1.99 6.45 -24.41
C ASP A 74 -2.61 6.44 -23.00
N THR A 75 -1.77 6.66 -22.00
CA THR A 75 -2.18 6.68 -20.58
C THR A 75 -3.14 7.83 -20.28
N ARG A 76 -3.14 8.90 -21.09
CA ARG A 76 -4.09 10.02 -20.95
C ARG A 76 -5.49 9.60 -21.39
N ALA A 77 -5.63 8.95 -22.54
CA ALA A 77 -6.91 8.40 -22.99
C ALA A 77 -7.46 7.38 -21.98
N LEU A 78 -6.62 6.47 -21.49
CA LEU A 78 -6.99 5.49 -20.46
C LEU A 78 -7.42 6.17 -19.15
N THR A 79 -6.69 7.19 -18.70
CA THR A 79 -7.03 7.93 -17.48
C THR A 79 -8.38 8.65 -17.62
N LYS A 80 -8.68 9.25 -18.78
CA LYS A 80 -9.99 9.86 -19.06
C LYS A 80 -11.10 8.82 -18.98
N LEU A 81 -10.91 7.65 -19.60
CA LEU A 81 -11.87 6.56 -19.58
C LEU A 81 -12.17 6.09 -18.14
N ILE A 82 -11.14 5.86 -17.33
CA ILE A 82 -11.28 5.47 -15.93
C ILE A 82 -12.00 6.55 -15.12
N ARG A 83 -11.71 7.83 -15.36
CA ARG A 83 -12.39 8.93 -14.67
C ARG A 83 -13.88 9.01 -15.01
N GLU A 84 -14.24 8.78 -16.27
CA GLU A 84 -15.63 8.86 -16.75
C GLU A 84 -16.46 7.65 -16.34
N LYS A 85 -15.91 6.43 -16.47
CA LYS A 85 -16.59 5.16 -16.17
C LYS A 85 -16.44 4.71 -14.71
N GLY A 86 -15.50 5.30 -13.98
CA GLY A 86 -15.15 4.89 -12.62
C GLY A 86 -14.11 3.76 -12.60
N SER A 87 -13.95 3.11 -11.45
CA SER A 87 -12.99 2.01 -11.30
C SER A 87 -13.37 0.83 -12.20
N ILE A 88 -12.63 0.63 -13.29
CA ILE A 88 -12.81 -0.46 -14.25
C ILE A 88 -11.91 -1.65 -13.91
N LEU A 89 -12.38 -2.86 -14.22
CA LEU A 89 -11.54 -4.05 -14.25
C LEU A 89 -10.77 -4.08 -15.58
N GLY A 90 -9.53 -4.57 -15.54
CA GLY A 90 -8.65 -4.62 -16.68
C GLY A 90 -7.67 -5.78 -16.60
N ARG A 91 -7.07 -6.13 -17.72
CA ARG A 91 -6.11 -7.23 -17.86
C ARG A 91 -5.07 -6.85 -18.92
N ILE A 92 -3.84 -7.31 -18.73
CA ILE A 92 -2.81 -7.31 -19.76
C ILE A 92 -2.69 -8.75 -20.28
N VAL A 93 -2.73 -8.92 -21.60
CA VAL A 93 -2.58 -10.23 -22.26
C VAL A 93 -1.43 -10.11 -23.25
N TYR A 94 -0.53 -11.10 -23.25
CA TYR A 94 0.68 -11.10 -24.07
C TYR A 94 0.42 -11.57 -25.51
N GLU A 95 -0.49 -12.52 -25.68
CA GLU A 95 -0.93 -13.04 -26.96
C GLU A 95 -2.45 -12.89 -27.09
N ASP A 96 -2.95 -12.76 -28.31
CA ASP A 96 -4.38 -12.85 -28.56
C ASP A 96 -4.84 -14.26 -28.15
N PRO A 97 -5.75 -14.42 -27.18
CA PRO A 97 -6.27 -15.74 -26.83
C PRO A 97 -6.94 -16.34 -28.06
N LEU A 98 -6.24 -17.25 -28.74
CA LEU A 98 -6.76 -18.00 -29.88
C LEU A 98 -8.01 -18.77 -29.43
N GLY A 99 -9.17 -18.28 -29.85
CA GLY A 99 -10.48 -18.80 -29.44
C GLY A 99 -10.97 -18.12 -28.17
N SER A 100 -12.27 -17.80 -28.13
CA SER A 100 -12.95 -17.08 -27.05
C SER A 100 -12.78 -17.78 -25.71
N LEU A 101 -11.64 -17.58 -25.05
CA LEU A 101 -11.56 -17.81 -23.63
C LEU A 101 -12.51 -16.80 -23.02
N ASP A 102 -13.52 -17.33 -22.35
CA ASP A 102 -14.43 -16.59 -21.50
C ASP A 102 -13.63 -16.07 -20.30
N LEU A 103 -12.76 -15.08 -20.56
CA LEU A 103 -11.77 -14.55 -19.64
C LEU A 103 -12.52 -13.69 -18.62
N LYS A 104 -13.06 -14.34 -17.59
CA LYS A 104 -13.78 -13.67 -16.51
C LYS A 104 -12.85 -12.68 -15.80
N PHE A 105 -13.30 -11.43 -15.67
CA PHE A 105 -12.62 -10.45 -14.83
C PHE A 105 -12.85 -10.80 -13.36
N ASN A 106 -11.76 -10.94 -12.60
CA ASN A 106 -11.82 -11.13 -11.17
C ASN A 106 -11.70 -9.76 -10.49
N ASP A 107 -12.69 -9.38 -9.67
CA ASP A 107 -12.60 -8.16 -8.86
C ASP A 107 -11.74 -8.44 -7.62
N PRO A 108 -10.52 -7.87 -7.50
CA PRO A 108 -9.67 -8.06 -6.34
C PRO A 108 -10.31 -7.53 -5.05
N ASN A 109 -11.27 -6.60 -5.13
CA ASN A 109 -11.95 -6.03 -3.96
C ASN A 109 -12.89 -7.02 -3.25
N SER A 110 -13.16 -8.19 -3.85
CA SER A 110 -13.91 -9.28 -3.23
C SER A 110 -13.10 -10.08 -2.20
N ARG A 111 -11.76 -9.97 -2.23
CA ARG A 111 -10.84 -10.67 -1.34
C ARG A 111 -10.44 -9.79 -0.16
N ASN A 112 -9.93 -10.42 0.91
CA ASN A 112 -9.33 -9.69 2.02
C ASN A 112 -7.89 -9.26 1.68
N LEU A 113 -7.76 -8.18 0.92
CA LEU A 113 -6.46 -7.65 0.49
C LEU A 113 -5.57 -7.22 1.66
N VAL A 114 -6.18 -6.84 2.80
CA VAL A 114 -5.45 -6.48 4.03
C VAL A 114 -4.70 -7.68 4.58
N ALA A 115 -5.33 -8.86 4.60
CA ALA A 115 -4.68 -10.09 5.03
C ALA A 115 -3.52 -10.51 4.12
N GLU A 116 -3.61 -10.22 2.82
CA GLU A 116 -2.56 -10.56 1.84
C GLU A 116 -1.32 -9.69 1.97
N CYS A 117 -1.43 -8.48 2.54
CA CYS A 117 -0.32 -7.53 2.61
C CYS A 117 0.21 -7.29 4.03
N SER A 118 -0.49 -7.75 5.06
CA SER A 118 -0.06 -7.58 6.45
C SER A 118 1.16 -8.43 6.79
N VAL A 119 2.00 -7.97 7.73
CA VAL A 119 3.05 -8.81 8.33
C VAL A 119 2.46 -10.07 8.96
N ALA A 120 3.18 -11.19 8.83
CA ALA A 120 2.79 -12.45 9.45
C ALA A 120 3.09 -12.49 10.95
N GLU A 121 4.15 -11.79 11.38
CA GLU A 121 4.62 -11.77 12.77
C GLU A 121 4.92 -10.34 13.22
N THR A 122 4.85 -10.13 14.53
CA THR A 122 5.14 -8.83 15.14
C THR A 122 6.60 -8.43 14.92
N LYS A 123 6.83 -7.20 14.47
CA LYS A 123 8.15 -6.60 14.32
C LYS A 123 8.28 -5.39 15.24
N VAL A 124 9.37 -5.32 16.01
CA VAL A 124 9.64 -4.22 16.93
C VAL A 124 10.73 -3.31 16.37
N PHE A 125 10.42 -2.03 16.22
CA PHE A 125 11.34 -0.99 15.78
C PHE A 125 11.65 -0.03 16.91
N ASN A 126 12.92 0.36 17.04
CA ASN A 126 13.40 1.27 18.07
C ASN A 126 12.99 0.81 19.50
N ALA A 127 13.39 -0.41 19.89
CA ALA A 127 12.89 -1.09 21.09
C ALA A 127 13.07 -0.32 22.42
N GLY A 128 14.09 0.55 22.52
CA GLY A 128 14.32 1.43 23.66
C GLY A 128 13.60 2.80 23.58
N GLY A 129 12.82 3.02 22.52
CA GLY A 129 12.11 4.26 22.26
C GLY A 129 10.87 4.47 23.13
N SER A 130 10.38 5.71 23.13
CA SER A 130 9.16 6.13 23.82
C SER A 130 8.50 7.28 23.06
N PRO A 131 7.16 7.35 22.96
CA PRO A 131 6.17 6.40 23.50
C PRO A 131 6.18 5.05 22.77
N ARG A 132 5.55 4.01 23.36
CA ARG A 132 5.32 2.71 22.72
C ARG A 132 4.04 2.74 21.88
N ILE A 133 4.18 2.63 20.57
CA ILE A 133 3.08 2.66 19.60
C ILE A 133 2.81 1.23 19.12
N CYS A 134 1.58 0.76 19.30
CA CYS A 134 1.09 -0.44 18.62
C CYS A 134 0.61 -0.04 17.22
N ALA A 135 1.23 -0.56 16.16
CA ALA A 135 0.89 -0.24 14.77
C ALA A 135 0.24 -1.46 14.11
N ILE A 136 -1.05 -1.41 13.83
CA ILE A 136 -1.75 -2.46 13.07
C ILE A 136 -1.38 -2.32 11.60
N ASP A 137 -0.76 -3.37 11.05
CA ASP A 137 -0.39 -3.42 9.64
C ASP A 137 -1.58 -3.84 8.77
N CYS A 138 -2.22 -2.86 8.14
CA CYS A 138 -3.25 -3.10 7.15
C CYS A 138 -2.73 -3.07 5.70
N GLY A 139 -1.43 -3.07 5.48
CA GLY A 139 -0.80 -2.77 4.19
C GLY A 139 0.08 -1.52 4.25
N LEU A 140 0.83 -1.40 5.33
CA LEU A 140 1.56 -0.21 5.74
C LEU A 140 2.69 0.16 4.77
N LYS A 141 2.78 1.45 4.44
CA LYS A 141 4.00 2.02 3.86
C LYS A 141 5.04 2.30 4.93
N LEU A 142 6.26 1.80 4.74
CA LEU A 142 7.34 1.86 5.74
C LEU A 142 7.68 3.28 6.23
N ASN A 143 7.49 4.31 5.41
CA ASN A 143 7.78 5.66 5.86
C ASN A 143 6.93 6.13 7.05
N GLN A 144 5.76 5.52 7.29
CA GLN A 144 4.98 5.75 8.52
C GLN A 144 5.77 5.34 9.77
N ILE A 145 6.39 4.16 9.75
CA ILE A 145 7.23 3.67 10.85
C ILE A 145 8.48 4.53 10.97
N LYS A 146 9.16 4.83 9.84
CA LYS A 146 10.33 5.74 9.81
C LYS A 146 10.02 7.09 10.47
N CYS A 147 8.84 7.65 10.23
CA CYS A 147 8.41 8.90 10.85
C CYS A 147 8.25 8.81 12.37
N PHE A 148 7.70 7.71 12.89
CA PHE A 148 7.55 7.50 14.33
C PHE A 148 8.90 7.28 15.02
N VAL A 149 9.73 6.38 14.50
CA VAL A 149 11.04 6.07 15.11
C VAL A 149 11.98 7.27 15.07
N ARG A 150 11.93 8.10 14.02
CA ARG A 150 12.68 9.37 13.95
C ARG A 150 12.26 10.36 15.04
N ARG A 151 11.04 10.26 15.55
CA ARG A 151 10.54 11.07 16.68
C ARG A 151 10.80 10.41 18.05
N GLY A 152 11.57 9.32 18.07
CA GLY A 152 11.96 8.63 19.30
C GLY A 152 11.00 7.53 19.76
N ALA A 153 9.86 7.33 19.08
CA ALA A 153 8.89 6.32 19.47
C ALA A 153 9.42 4.89 19.26
N ARG A 154 9.04 3.97 20.14
CA ARG A 154 9.09 2.53 19.88
C ARG A 154 7.85 2.16 19.08
N VAL A 155 8.00 1.36 18.04
CA VAL A 155 6.86 0.89 17.24
C VAL A 155 6.82 -0.63 17.20
N ASP A 156 5.74 -1.20 17.71
CA ASP A 156 5.43 -2.62 17.61
C ASP A 156 4.46 -2.78 16.43
N LEU A 157 4.97 -3.14 15.25
CA LEU A 157 4.19 -3.42 14.05
C LEU A 157 3.59 -4.82 14.17
N VAL A 158 2.27 -4.92 14.24
CA VAL A 158 1.54 -6.16 14.46
C VAL A 158 0.68 -6.55 13.26
N PRO A 159 0.39 -7.85 13.06
CA PRO A 159 -0.53 -8.32 12.03
C PRO A 159 -1.91 -7.64 12.10
N TRP A 160 -2.62 -7.57 10.98
CA TRP A 160 -3.92 -6.91 10.87
C TRP A 160 -4.98 -7.48 11.83
N ASN A 161 -4.88 -8.77 12.15
CA ASN A 161 -5.80 -9.51 13.03
C ASN A 161 -5.26 -9.68 14.46
N TYR A 162 -4.21 -8.95 14.83
CA TYR A 162 -3.64 -8.98 16.17
C TYR A 162 -4.68 -8.63 17.24
N GLN A 163 -4.58 -9.26 18.42
CA GLN A 163 -5.45 -8.97 19.56
C GLN A 163 -4.85 -7.82 20.38
N LEU A 164 -5.52 -6.68 20.37
CA LEU A 164 -5.08 -5.46 21.05
C LEU A 164 -5.18 -5.62 22.58
N ASP A 165 -4.10 -5.25 23.25
CA ASP A 165 -4.02 -5.11 24.70
C ASP A 165 -3.56 -3.69 25.05
N GLU A 166 -4.48 -2.86 25.56
CA GLU A 166 -4.22 -1.46 25.91
C GLU A 166 -3.20 -1.28 27.05
N SER A 167 -2.89 -2.34 27.80
CA SER A 167 -1.81 -2.30 28.80
C SER A 167 -0.42 -2.31 28.17
N GLN A 168 -0.32 -2.74 26.90
CA GLN A 168 0.95 -2.95 26.20
C GLN A 168 1.37 -1.79 25.31
N PHE A 169 0.61 -0.70 25.21
CA PHE A 169 1.01 0.43 24.39
C PHE A 169 0.50 1.76 24.95
N ASP A 170 1.18 2.84 24.57
CA ASP A 170 0.83 4.21 24.94
C ASP A 170 -0.06 4.87 23.88
N GLY A 171 0.03 4.43 22.62
CA GLY A 171 -0.83 4.87 21.53
C GLY A 171 -1.09 3.77 20.50
N LEU A 172 -2.22 3.88 19.81
CA LEU A 172 -2.62 2.97 18.73
C LEU A 172 -2.49 3.67 17.38
N PHE A 173 -1.82 3.03 16.45
CA PHE A 173 -1.70 3.45 15.07
C PHE A 173 -2.33 2.43 14.12
N ILE A 174 -3.14 2.91 13.16
CA ILE A 174 -3.75 2.06 12.14
C ILE A 174 -3.27 2.54 10.77
N SER A 175 -2.56 1.68 10.04
CA SER A 175 -1.87 2.07 8.82
C SER A 175 -2.81 2.32 7.64
N ASN A 176 -2.24 2.80 6.54
CA ASN A 176 -2.87 2.67 5.23
C ASN A 176 -3.04 1.18 4.85
N GLY A 177 -3.82 0.94 3.79
CA GLY A 177 -3.99 -0.40 3.26
C GLY A 177 -4.82 -0.44 1.98
N PRO A 178 -4.81 -1.58 1.27
CA PRO A 178 -5.70 -1.82 0.14
C PRO A 178 -7.09 -2.28 0.60
N GLY A 179 -8.04 -2.32 -0.34
CA GLY A 179 -9.32 -2.99 -0.14
C GLY A 179 -10.38 -2.14 0.56
N ASN A 180 -11.37 -2.85 1.12
CA ASN A 180 -12.58 -2.27 1.70
C ASN A 180 -12.62 -2.51 3.22
N PRO A 181 -12.82 -1.48 4.06
CA PRO A 181 -12.90 -1.62 5.52
C PRO A 181 -14.00 -2.59 5.98
N ILE A 182 -15.05 -2.81 5.18
CA ILE A 182 -16.13 -3.78 5.48
C ILE A 182 -15.58 -5.21 5.65
N MET A 183 -14.45 -5.53 5.02
CA MET A 183 -13.79 -6.84 5.12
C MET A 183 -13.04 -7.04 6.44
N CYS A 184 -12.87 -5.98 7.25
CA CYS A 184 -12.04 -5.97 8.45
C CYS A 184 -12.88 -5.84 9.74
N LYS A 185 -14.03 -6.53 9.83
CA LYS A 185 -14.98 -6.38 10.95
C LYS A 185 -14.34 -6.58 12.32
N ASP A 186 -13.52 -7.61 12.46
CA ASP A 186 -12.86 -7.92 13.75
C ASP A 186 -11.92 -6.80 14.18
N VAL A 187 -11.18 -6.21 13.23
CA VAL A 187 -10.30 -5.06 13.48
C VAL A 187 -11.12 -3.85 13.93
N VAL A 188 -12.24 -3.58 13.25
CA VAL A 188 -13.16 -2.49 13.61
C VAL A 188 -13.70 -2.66 15.03
N THR A 189 -14.11 -3.88 15.42
CA THR A 189 -14.59 -4.15 16.78
C THR A 189 -13.51 -3.90 17.83
N GLN A 190 -12.26 -4.27 17.56
CA GLN A 190 -11.16 -4.00 18.48
C GLN A 190 -10.84 -2.50 18.57
N ILE A 191 -10.78 -1.79 17.44
CA ILE A 191 -10.59 -0.34 17.42
C ILE A 191 -11.71 0.36 18.19
N GLN A 192 -12.96 -0.08 18.03
CA GLN A 192 -14.11 0.46 18.75
C GLN A 192 -13.93 0.36 20.27
N ARG A 193 -13.43 -0.77 20.78
CA ARG A 193 -13.16 -0.94 22.22
C ARG A 193 -12.14 0.07 22.74
N VAL A 194 -11.03 0.25 22.01
CA VAL A 194 -9.97 1.22 22.38
C VAL A 194 -10.51 2.65 22.35
N LEU A 195 -11.28 3.00 21.32
CA LEU A 195 -11.91 4.33 21.21
C LEU A 195 -12.92 4.60 22.33
N GLN A 196 -13.74 3.60 22.69
CA GLN A 196 -14.71 3.71 23.79
C GLN A 196 -14.04 3.87 25.15
N ASN A 197 -12.90 3.20 25.37
CA ASN A 197 -12.13 3.35 26.60
C ASN A 197 -11.52 4.75 26.75
N GLY A 198 -11.16 5.41 25.63
CA GLY A 198 -10.77 6.83 25.59
C GLY A 198 -9.47 7.17 26.32
N ARG A 199 -8.68 6.16 26.74
CA ARG A 199 -7.44 6.35 27.53
C ARG A 199 -6.19 6.52 26.69
N LYS A 200 -6.23 6.08 25.42
CA LYS A 200 -5.06 6.03 24.53
C LYS A 200 -5.32 6.89 23.30
N PRO A 201 -4.36 7.73 22.85
CA PRO A 201 -4.45 8.37 21.55
C PRO A 201 -4.49 7.32 20.43
N VAL A 202 -5.39 7.54 19.47
CA VAL A 202 -5.55 6.68 18.28
C VAL A 202 -5.34 7.53 17.04
N PHE A 203 -4.50 7.05 16.12
CA PHE A 203 -4.22 7.73 14.86
C PHE A 203 -4.31 6.75 13.70
N GLY A 204 -5.10 7.09 12.67
CA GLY A 204 -5.28 6.24 11.50
C GLY A 204 -5.07 7.00 10.19
N ILE A 205 -4.40 6.36 9.23
CA ILE A 205 -4.09 6.94 7.91
C ILE A 205 -4.79 6.15 6.82
N CYS A 206 -5.43 6.83 5.86
CA CYS A 206 -6.08 6.21 4.70
C CYS A 206 -7.10 5.13 5.10
N LEU A 207 -6.81 3.84 4.93
CA LEU A 207 -7.67 2.76 5.41
C LEU A 207 -7.87 2.84 6.94
N GLY A 208 -6.84 3.18 7.70
CA GLY A 208 -6.96 3.39 9.15
C GLY A 208 -7.95 4.49 9.52
N HIS A 209 -8.03 5.58 8.74
CA HIS A 209 -9.08 6.60 8.91
C HIS A 209 -10.48 6.00 8.70
N GLN A 210 -10.66 5.20 7.65
CA GLN A 210 -11.94 4.56 7.35
C GLN A 210 -12.35 3.54 8.40
N LEU A 211 -11.40 2.76 8.94
CA LEU A 211 -11.64 1.81 10.02
C LEU A 211 -12.05 2.51 11.31
N MET A 212 -11.37 3.61 11.68
CA MET A 212 -11.78 4.43 12.84
C MET A 212 -13.17 5.04 12.65
N ALA A 213 -13.47 5.59 11.47
CA ALA A 213 -14.79 6.14 11.16
C ALA A 213 -15.87 5.06 11.28
N THR A 214 -15.60 3.85 10.77
CA THR A 214 -16.52 2.72 10.88
C THR A 214 -16.72 2.28 12.34
N ALA A 215 -15.64 2.29 13.14
CA ALA A 215 -15.68 1.92 14.56
C ALA A 215 -16.56 2.86 15.40
N ILE A 216 -16.73 4.11 14.99
CA ILE A 216 -17.64 5.09 15.62
C ILE A 216 -19.03 5.14 14.97
N GLY A 217 -19.34 4.20 14.07
CA GLY A 217 -20.67 4.06 13.45
C GLY A 217 -20.89 4.80 12.14
N CYS A 218 -19.85 5.41 11.54
CA CYS A 218 -19.96 5.98 10.20
C CYS A 218 -19.99 4.88 9.12
N THR A 219 -20.52 5.21 7.94
CA THR A 219 -20.54 4.32 6.78
C THR A 219 -19.49 4.73 5.76
N THR A 220 -19.01 3.76 4.98
CA THR A 220 -18.08 3.97 3.87
C THR A 220 -18.75 3.57 2.55
N TYR A 221 -18.35 4.22 1.46
CA TYR A 221 -18.85 3.89 0.13
C TYR A 221 -17.70 3.92 -0.88
N LYS A 222 -17.84 3.12 -1.95
CA LYS A 222 -16.85 3.09 -3.04
C LYS A 222 -17.00 4.35 -3.88
N MET A 223 -15.96 5.19 -3.92
CA MET A 223 -15.92 6.35 -4.80
C MET A 223 -15.96 5.90 -6.27
N LYS A 224 -16.55 6.73 -7.15
CA LYS A 224 -16.55 6.50 -8.61
C LYS A 224 -15.12 6.30 -9.12
N TYR A 225 -14.23 7.21 -8.77
CA TYR A 225 -12.78 7.08 -8.91
C TYR A 225 -12.13 7.58 -7.61
N GLY A 226 -10.99 7.02 -7.23
CA GLY A 226 -10.30 7.38 -5.99
C GLY A 226 -9.43 8.62 -6.16
N ASN A 227 -9.11 9.26 -5.04
CA ASN A 227 -8.12 10.33 -4.96
C ASN A 227 -6.71 9.74 -5.00
N ARG A 228 -6.05 9.79 -6.16
CA ARG A 228 -4.75 9.15 -6.41
C ARG A 228 -3.80 10.14 -7.08
N GLY A 229 -3.01 10.85 -6.28
CA GLY A 229 -2.05 11.84 -6.76
C GLY A 229 -1.30 12.50 -5.61
N HIS A 230 -0.24 13.23 -5.92
CA HIS A 230 0.57 13.97 -4.93
C HIS A 230 0.20 15.46 -4.85
N ASN A 231 -0.86 15.88 -5.55
CA ASN A 231 -1.32 17.26 -5.70
C ASN A 231 -2.79 17.44 -5.28
N LEU A 232 -3.24 16.63 -4.32
CA LEU A 232 -4.56 16.78 -3.72
C LEU A 232 -4.48 17.93 -2.70
N PRO A 233 -5.37 18.94 -2.77
CA PRO A 233 -5.36 20.09 -1.87
C PRO A 233 -5.74 19.70 -0.44
#